data_AF-A0A815V606-F1
#
_entry.id   AF-A0A815V606-F1
#
_cell.length_a   1.000
_cell.length_b   1.000
_cell.length_c   1.000
_cell.angle_alpha   90.00
_cell.angle_beta   90.00
_cell.angle_gamma   90.00
#
_symmetry.space_group_name_H-M   'P 1'
#
loop_
_entity.id
_entity.type
_entity.pdbx_description
1 polymer ?
#
loop_
_entity_poly.entity_id
_entity_poly.type
_entity_poly.pdbx_seq_one_letter_code
_entity_poly.pdbx_strand_id
1 'polypeptide(L)' 'MKKKQSNLIGSENQNQNEVTTKFSGDCGRPQPKYRRSGLDLSIEWKEAPDENQERKTKLSAERVLS' A
#
# COMPACT_ATOMS: atom_id res chain seq x y z
N MET A 1 6.86 24.72 29.64
CA MET A 1 6.18 23.58 30.31
C MET A 1 5.97 22.47 29.28
N LYS A 2 6.09 21.22 29.75
CA LYS A 2 6.18 19.99 28.95
C LYS A 2 4.81 19.60 28.35
N LYS A 3 4.80 18.98 27.16
CA LYS A 3 4.37 17.58 27.01
C LYS A 3 4.78 16.99 25.66
N LYS A 4 5.73 16.06 25.78
CA LYS A 4 6.07 14.99 24.85
C LYS A 4 4.84 14.06 24.76
N GLN A 5 4.39 13.71 23.57
CA GLN A 5 3.59 12.49 23.38
C GLN A 5 4.13 11.74 22.17
N SER A 6 5.08 10.85 22.47
CA SER A 6 5.18 9.56 21.81
C SER A 6 3.84 8.84 21.88
N ASN A 7 3.41 8.17 20.82
CA ASN A 7 2.60 6.97 20.94
C ASN A 7 2.94 6.01 19.79
N LEU A 8 3.65 4.93 20.14
CA LEU A 8 3.58 3.64 19.46
C LEU A 8 2.16 3.10 19.65
N ILE A 9 1.47 2.74 18.58
CA ILE A 9 0.53 1.61 18.60
C ILE A 9 0.67 0.93 17.23
N GLY A 10 1.37 -0.21 17.23
CA GLY A 10 1.08 -1.27 16.28
C GLY A 10 -0.33 -1.76 16.57
N SER A 11 -1.21 -1.68 15.58
CA SER A 11 -2.56 -2.22 15.67
C SER A 11 -2.68 -3.34 14.64
N GLU A 12 -2.71 -4.56 15.18
CA GLU A 12 -3.12 -5.76 14.48
C GLU A 12 -4.60 -5.66 14.07
N ASN A 13 -4.85 -6.08 12.83
CA ASN A 13 -6.08 -6.66 12.27
C ASN A 13 -7.43 -6.08 12.70
N GLN A 14 -8.08 -5.33 11.81
CA GLN A 14 -9.52 -5.42 11.62
C GLN A 14 -9.87 -5.53 10.13
N ASN A 15 -10.52 -6.65 9.81
CA ASN A 15 -11.19 -6.96 8.57
C ASN A 15 -12.58 -6.31 8.63
N GLN A 16 -12.90 -5.41 7.70
CA GLN A 16 -14.22 -5.20 7.10
C GLN A 16 -14.22 -3.89 6.27
N ASN A 17 -14.39 -4.09 4.96
CA ASN A 17 -15.33 -3.42 4.06
C ASN A 17 -15.52 -1.90 4.15
N GLU A 18 -15.47 -1.27 2.96
CA GLU A 18 -15.66 0.16 2.69
C GLU A 18 -14.51 1.09 3.09
N VAL A 19 -13.37 0.90 2.44
CA VAL A 19 -12.45 2.02 2.27
C VAL A 19 -12.98 2.84 1.12
N THR A 20 -13.59 3.99 1.42
CA THR A 20 -13.67 5.15 0.53
C THR A 20 -12.24 5.50 0.10
N THR A 21 -11.72 4.77 -0.87
CA THR A 21 -10.39 5.01 -1.44
C THR A 21 -10.48 6.38 -2.07
N LYS A 22 -9.87 7.36 -1.40
CA LYS A 22 -9.74 8.74 -1.87
C LYS A 22 -8.98 8.70 -3.19
N PHE A 23 -9.72 8.59 -4.29
CA PHE A 23 -9.20 8.69 -5.64
C PHE A 23 -8.90 10.16 -5.92
N SER A 24 -7.72 10.60 -5.50
CA SER A 24 -7.18 11.90 -5.90
C SER A 24 -6.19 11.66 -7.02
N GLY A 25 -6.63 11.83 -8.27
CA GLY A 25 -5.79 11.68 -9.45
C GLY A 25 -6.51 10.95 -10.58
N ASP A 26 -6.49 11.55 -11.76
CA ASP A 26 -7.29 11.27 -12.97
C ASP A 26 -6.98 9.92 -13.66
N CYS A 27 -6.43 8.92 -12.95
CA CYS A 27 -6.07 7.60 -13.51
C CYS A 27 -6.95 6.44 -13.03
N GLY A 28 -7.89 6.69 -12.11
CA GLY A 28 -8.97 5.75 -11.74
C GLY A 28 -8.54 4.40 -11.13
N ARG A 29 -7.24 4.15 -10.91
CA ARG A 29 -6.74 2.90 -10.33
C ARG A 29 -6.40 3.07 -8.85
N PRO A 30 -6.82 2.14 -7.98
CA PRO A 30 -6.54 2.24 -6.56
C PRO A 30 -5.04 2.13 -6.31
N GLN A 31 -4.48 2.98 -5.47
CA GLN A 31 -3.06 2.91 -5.13
C GLN A 31 -2.76 1.57 -4.42
N PRO A 32 -1.73 0.82 -4.85
CA PRO A 32 -1.33 -0.41 -4.18
C PRO A 32 -0.65 -0.11 -2.84
N LYS A 33 -0.60 -1.12 -1.97
CA LYS A 33 0.19 -1.04 -0.72
C LYS A 33 1.64 -1.42 -1.02
N TYR A 34 2.59 -0.63 -0.52
CA TYR A 34 4.02 -0.92 -0.62
C TYR A 34 4.51 -1.70 0.59
N ARG A 35 5.40 -2.68 0.38
CA ARG A 35 6.06 -3.47 1.42
C ARG A 35 7.56 -3.52 1.14
N ARG A 36 8.35 -3.20 2.17
CA ARG A 36 9.81 -3.26 2.11
C ARG A 36 10.32 -4.47 2.90
N SER A 37 11.24 -5.22 2.30
CA SER A 37 11.97 -6.32 2.94
C SER A 37 13.46 -6.15 2.66
N GLY A 38 14.19 -5.58 3.61
CA GLY A 38 15.58 -5.19 3.41
C GLY A 38 15.71 -4.12 2.32
N LEU A 39 16.40 -4.46 1.23
CA LEU A 39 16.60 -3.62 0.05
C LEU A 39 15.52 -3.84 -1.02
N ASP A 40 14.68 -4.86 -0.88
CA ASP A 40 13.63 -5.17 -1.84
C ASP A 40 12.33 -4.42 -1.54
N LEU A 41 11.67 -3.96 -2.59
CA LEU A 41 10.32 -3.40 -2.56
C LEU A 41 9.34 -4.31 -3.30
N SER A 42 8.13 -4.45 -2.74
CA SER A 42 7.02 -5.14 -3.38
C SER A 42 5.74 -4.33 -3.24
N ILE A 43 4.85 -4.49 -4.19
CA ILE A 43 3.52 -3.89 -4.18
C ILE A 43 2.48 -4.99 -4.02
N GLU A 44 1.42 -4.66 -3.29
CA GLU A 44 0.27 -5.53 -3.04
C GLU A 44 -1.01 -4.80 -3.43
N TRP A 45 -1.73 -5.37 -4.40
CA TRP A 45 -3.02 -4.88 -4.87
C TRP A 45 -4.13 -5.51 -4.05
N LYS A 46 -5.08 -4.69 -3.58
CA LYS A 46 -6.27 -5.19 -2.88
C LYS A 46 -7.18 -5.99 -3.80
N GLU A 47 -7.27 -5.54 -5.05
CA GLU A 47 -8.03 -6.15 -6.12
C GLU A 47 -7.07 -6.36 -7.29
N ALA A 48 -6.98 -7.60 -7.78
CA ALA A 48 -6.18 -7.88 -8.97
C ALA A 48 -6.89 -7.27 -10.19
N PRO A 49 -6.18 -6.57 -11.09
CA PRO A 49 -6.80 -6.01 -12.30
C PRO A 49 -7.47 -7.07 -13.18
N ASP A 50 -6.89 -8.29 -13.18
CA ASP A 50 -7.37 -9.48 -13.89
C ASP A 50 -7.21 -10.70 -12.96
N GLU A 51 -8.11 -11.70 -13.06
CA GLU A 51 -8.14 -12.90 -12.20
C GLU A 51 -6.81 -13.69 -12.21
N ASN A 52 -6.07 -13.60 -13.31
CA ASN A 52 -4.80 -14.28 -13.52
C ASN A 52 -3.57 -13.41 -13.19
N GLN A 53 -3.75 -12.16 -12.76
CA GLN A 53 -2.65 -11.27 -12.41
C GLN A 53 -2.26 -11.43 -10.93
N GLU A 54 -0.96 -11.58 -10.67
CA GLU A 54 -0.43 -11.71 -9.32
C GLU A 54 -0.80 -10.50 -8.44
N ARG A 55 -1.48 -10.77 -7.31
CA ARG A 55 -1.86 -9.73 -6.34
C ARG A 55 -0.66 -9.03 -5.70
N LYS A 56 0.49 -9.71 -5.67
CA LYS A 56 1.74 -9.19 -5.14
C LYS A 56 2.81 -9.24 -6.22
N THR A 57 3.46 -8.12 -6.48
CA THR A 57 4.52 -8.03 -7.50
C THR A 57 5.76 -7.37 -6.89
N LYS A 58 6.96 -7.81 -7.30
CA LYS A 58 8.20 -7.09 -6.94
C LYS A 58 8.26 -5.78 -7.71
N LEU A 59 8.67 -4.71 -7.02
CA LEU A 59 8.81 -3.39 -7.61
C LEU A 59 10.26 -3.19 -8.06
N SER A 60 10.49 -3.15 -9.38
CA SER A 60 11.80 -2.85 -9.95
C SER A 60 12.07 -1.35 -9.99
N ALA A 61 13.35 -0.97 -9.95
CA ALA A 61 13.76 0.43 -10.01
C ALA A 61 13.35 1.11 -11.33
N GLU A 62 13.42 0.38 -12.45
CA GLU A 62 13.02 0.87 -13.78
C GLU A 62 11.57 1.36 -13.82
N ARG A 63 10.65 0.66 -13.14
CA ARG A 63 9.23 1.02 -13.06
C ARG A 63 8.95 2.28 -12.23
N VAL A 64 9.89 2.67 -11.38
CA VAL A 64 9.76 3.87 -10.52
C VAL A 64 10.46 5.06 -11.16
N LEU A 65 11.51 4.81 -11.92
CA LEU A 65 12.32 5.84 -12.58
C LEU A 65 11.70 6.32 -13.91
N SER A 66 10.80 5.54 -14.50
CA SER A 66 10.12 5.82 -15.78
C SER A 66 9.16 7.01 -15.71
#